data_AF-B2IW49-F1
#
_entry.id   AF-B2IW49-F1
#
_cell.length_a   1.000
_cell.length_b   1.000
_cell.length_c   1.000
_cell.angle_alpha   90.00
_cell.angle_beta   90.00
_cell.angle_gamma   90.00
#
_symmetry.space_group_name_H-M   'P 1'
#
loop_
_entity.id
_entity.type
_entity.pdbx_description
1 polymer ?
#
loop_
_entity_poly.entity_id
_entity_poly.type
_entity_poly.pdbx_seq_one_letter_code
_entity_poly.pdbx_strand_id
1 'polypeptide(L)' 'MRNGAVIDATSSYPSVQGVRRFNELLASEPRVSATAIQTVGSKGYDSFAIAIVN' A
#
# COMPACT_ATOMS: atom_id res chain seq x y z
N MET A 1 -10.47 2.99 3.52
CA MET A 1 -10.43 1.79 4.36
C MET A 1 -10.35 0.56 3.49
N ARG A 2 -9.17 -0.05 3.42
CA ARG A 2 -9.00 -1.39 2.80
C ARG A 2 -9.11 -2.50 3.84
N ASN A 3 -9.22 -2.16 5.13
CA ASN A 3 -9.44 -3.08 6.25
C ASN A 3 -8.43 -4.24 6.28
N GLY A 4 -7.18 -3.96 5.90
CA GLY A 4 -6.13 -4.98 5.83
C GLY A 4 -6.22 -5.96 4.64
N ALA A 5 -7.21 -5.83 3.75
CA ALA A 5 -7.41 -6.75 2.63
C ALA A 5 -6.27 -6.77 1.60
N VAL A 6 -5.28 -5.88 1.72
CA VAL A 6 -4.12 -5.84 0.81
C VAL A 6 -3.30 -7.13 0.81
N ILE A 7 -3.33 -7.91 1.89
CA ILE A 7 -2.63 -9.19 1.98
C ILE A 7 -3.35 -10.32 1.25
N ASP A 8 -4.66 -10.19 0.99
CA ASP A 8 -5.44 -11.17 0.27
C ASP A 8 -5.08 -11.15 -1.22
N ALA A 9 -4.33 -12.15 -1.65
CA ALA A 9 -3.87 -12.29 -3.02
C ALA A 9 -5.02 -12.59 -4.02
N THR A 10 -6.17 -13.04 -3.52
CA THR A 10 -7.34 -13.42 -4.35
C THR A 10 -8.39 -12.31 -4.46
N SER A 11 -8.14 -11.18 -3.81
CA SER A 11 -9.08 -10.07 -3.75
C SER A 11 -9.42 -9.51 -5.13
N SER A 12 -10.70 -9.51 -5.53
CA SER A 12 -11.13 -8.91 -6.80
C SER A 12 -11.41 -7.41 -6.71
N TYR A 13 -11.27 -6.80 -5.52
CA TYR A 13 -11.55 -5.38 -5.32
C TYR A 13 -10.51 -4.51 -6.06
N PRO A 14 -10.94 -3.62 -6.97
CA PRO A 14 -10.01 -2.77 -7.72
C PRO A 14 -9.09 -1.93 -6.84
N SER A 15 -9.59 -1.48 -5.69
CA SER A 15 -8.81 -0.71 -4.71
C SER A 15 -7.70 -1.52 -4.04
N VAL A 16 -7.89 -2.83 -3.85
CA VAL A 16 -6.87 -3.73 -3.30
C VAL A 16 -5.82 -4.02 -4.36
N GLN A 17 -6.26 -4.40 -5.57
CA GLN A 17 -5.37 -4.70 -6.69
C GLN A 17 -4.50 -3.50 -7.07
N GLY A 18 -5.07 -2.30 -7.10
CA GLY A 18 -4.33 -1.07 -7.36
C GLY A 18 -3.22 -0.80 -6.34
N VAL A 19 -3.51 -0.97 -5.05
CA VAL A 19 -2.50 -0.76 -3.99
C VAL A 19 -1.39 -1.83 -4.04
N ARG A 20 -1.73 -3.09 -4.32
CA ARG A 20 -0.72 -4.15 -4.50
C ARG A 20 0.22 -3.84 -5.65
N ARG A 21 -0.32 -3.52 -6.83
CA ARG A 21 0.47 -3.09 -7.99
C ARG A 21 1.31 -1.85 -7.70
N PHE A 22 0.75 -0.86 -6.99
CA PHE A 22 1.50 0.32 -6.59
C PHE A 22 2.68 -0.03 -5.68
N ASN A 23 2.47 -0.87 -4.67
CA ASN A 23 3.55 -1.29 -3.75
C ASN A 23 4.65 -2.07 -4.48
N GLU A 24 4.29 -2.94 -5.42
CA GLU A 24 5.25 -3.66 -6.28
C GLU A 24 6.10 -2.69 -7.11
N LEU A 25 5.47 -1.72 -7.77
CA LEU A 25 6.18 -0.69 -8.53
C LEU A 25 7.10 0.14 -7.63
N LEU A 26 6.60 0.59 -6.48
CA LEU A 26 7.35 1.40 -5.53
C LEU A 26 8.57 0.66 -4.97
N ALA A 27 8.44 -0.63 -4.67
CA ALA A 27 9.55 -1.46 -4.20
C ALA A 27 10.64 -1.67 -5.28
N SER A 28 10.27 -1.62 -6.56
CA SER A 28 11.17 -1.79 -7.70
C SER A 28 11.77 -0.49 -8.24
N GLU A 29 11.40 0.68 -7.72
CA GLU A 29 11.80 1.98 -8.26
C GLU A 29 13.13 2.46 -7.65
N PRO A 30 14.25 2.45 -8.41
CA PRO A 30 15.57 2.79 -7.87
C PRO A 30 15.76 4.28 -7.54
N ARG A 31 14.91 5.17 -8.05
CA ARG A 31 15.03 6.61 -7.83
C ARG A 31 14.49 7.09 -6.49
N VAL A 32 13.87 6.21 -5.71
CA VAL A 32 13.30 6.57 -4.41
C VAL A 32 13.71 5.61 -3.31
N SER A 33 13.79 6.15 -2.10
CA SER A 33 13.78 5.38 -0.86
C SER A 33 12.38 5.46 -0.26
N ALA A 34 11.71 4.32 -0.07
CA ALA A 34 10.30 4.29 0.29
C ALA A 34 9.97 3.34 1.45
N THR A 35 8.86 3.65 2.15
CA THR A 35 8.28 2.82 3.20
C THR A 35 6.76 2.94 3.21
N ALA A 36 6.07 1.98 3.81
CA ALA A 36 4.63 2.00 4.03
C ALA A 36 4.31 1.84 5.52
N ILE A 37 3.44 2.70 6.04
CA ILE A 37 3.03 2.71 7.44
C ILE A 37 1.56 2.31 7.52
N GLN A 38 1.28 1.28 8.31
CA GLN A 38 -0.07 0.86 8.63
C GLN A 38 -0.63 1.69 9.76
N THR A 39 -1.93 2.00 9.69
CA THR A 39 -2.64 2.81 10.68
C THR A 39 -3.95 2.15 11.07
N VAL A 40 -4.24 2.20 12.36
CA VAL A 40 -5.51 1.76 12.94
C VAL A 40 -6.08 2.91 13.77
N GLY A 41 -7.41 2.98 13.88
CA GLY A 41 -8.07 3.98 14.72
C GLY A 41 -9.56 4.05 14.44
N SER A 42 -10.20 5.16 14.85
CA SER A 42 -11.65 5.37 14.72
C SER A 42 -12.17 5.29 13.28
N LYS A 43 -11.30 5.45 12.29
CA LYS A 43 -11.67 5.34 10.88
C LYS A 43 -11.59 3.92 10.32
N GLY A 44 -10.96 2.98 11.03
CA GLY A 44 -10.69 1.60 10.59
C GLY A 44 -9.21 1.34 10.34
N TYR A 45 -8.91 0.30 9.55
CA TYR A 45 -7.55 -0.10 9.19
C TYR A 45 -7.21 0.32 7.75
N ASP A 46 -6.18 1.16 7.62
CA ASP A 46 -5.64 1.65 6.36
C ASP A 46 -4.10 1.79 6.39
N SER A 47 -3.50 2.31 5.32
CA SER A 47 -2.07 2.62 5.24
C SER A 47 -1.79 3.85 4.38
N PHE A 48 -0.59 4.40 4.52
CA PHE A 48 -0.02 5.35 3.55
C PHE A 48 1.45 4.99 3.26
N ALA A 49 1.90 5.35 2.06
CA ALA A 49 3.30 5.20 1.66
C ALA A 49 4.00 6.56 1.69
N ILE A 50 5.27 6.55 2.09
CA ILE A 50 6.18 7.69 2.00
C ILE A 50 7.34 7.29 1.10
N ALA A 51 7.68 8.14 0.15
CA ALA A 51 8.82 7.98 -0.74
C ALA A 51 9.63 9.27 -0.77
N ILE A 52 10.95 9.15 -0.63
CA ILE A 52 11.92 10.25 -0.74
C ILE A 52 12.67 10.04 -2.04
N VAL A 53 12.75 11.07 -2.88
CA VAL A 53 13.53 11.03 -4.12
C VAL A 53 15.01 11.16 -3.77
N ASN A 54 15.83 10.28 -4.34
CA ASN A 54 17.29 10.28 -4.15
C ASN A 54 17.98 11.39 -4.96
#